data_AF-A0A948UVA3-F1
#
_entry.id   AF-A0A948UVA3-F1
#
_cell.length_a   1.000
_cell.length_b   1.000
_cell.length_c   1.000
_cell.angle_alpha   90.00
_cell.angle_beta   90.00
_cell.angle_gamma   90.00
#
_symmetry.space_group_name_H-M   'P 1'
#
loop_
_entity.id
_entity.type
_entity.pdbx_description
1 polymer ?
#
loop_
_entity_poly.entity_id
_entity_poly.type
_entity_poly.pdbx_seq_one_letter_code
_entity_poly.pdbx_strand_id
1 'polypeptide(L)'
;MTGFLGQALLYIVPFLLVLTFIVTIHELGHFLVARAFGVKVDRFSIGFGKTIVARTDKHGTEWRMAWLPLGGYVKFSGDLDASSVPDQAGLAELRQRVIAENGPGAERDYFHFKPIWQRALIVAAGPAANFLLSMVLFTLLFSVVGEQISPPRVYQVAPGSPAAEAGFRPMDMIRSVNGRPVFESAQVTNTVILSAGDPLTFVVDRGGRDVTLVATPARRIEQDELAGRVRVARIGLVLAPLQSDVRFRRLNPVEAAGKGIETIGRTVATTGTYIGRIFTGKESGDLLSGPIGIARAAGGVTQQAVAANPDPGFMAANLALTFISFAAIVSIGIGIVNLLPIPVLDGGHLLFYGYEAVARRPVPARVQEVGYRVGLALLAGLMLFATWNDLQKLSLFKFLGGLA
;
A
#
# COMPACT_ATOMS: atom_id res chain seq x y z
N MET A 1 14.21 -29.58 4.30
CA MET A 1 14.36 -28.49 5.30
C MET A 1 15.34 -27.48 4.71
N THR A 2 14.87 -26.37 4.16
CA THR A 2 15.76 -25.29 3.74
C THR A 2 16.37 -24.67 4.99
N GLY A 3 17.71 -24.60 5.06
CA GLY A 3 18.40 -23.95 6.18
C GLY A 3 18.04 -22.46 6.28
N PHE A 4 18.51 -21.78 7.34
CA PHE A 4 18.27 -20.35 7.59
C PHE A 4 18.45 -19.46 6.35
N LEU A 5 19.50 -19.70 5.56
CA LEU A 5 19.76 -19.01 4.29
C LEU A 5 18.68 -19.24 3.24
N GLY A 6 18.20 -20.47 3.10
CA GLY A 6 17.13 -20.81 2.16
C GLY A 6 15.79 -20.18 2.55
N GLN A 7 15.48 -20.12 3.84
CA GLN A 7 14.31 -19.37 4.31
C GLN A 7 14.47 -17.87 4.05
N ALA A 8 15.60 -17.27 4.41
CA ALA A 8 15.85 -15.84 4.18
C ALA A 8 15.67 -15.45 2.70
N LEU A 9 16.17 -16.27 1.77
CA LEU A 9 15.98 -16.06 0.34
C LEU A 9 14.50 -16.14 -0.09
N LEU A 10 13.71 -17.06 0.48
CA LEU A 10 12.28 -17.17 0.22
C LEU A 10 11.46 -15.96 0.69
N TYR A 11 11.95 -15.19 1.66
CA TYR A 11 11.28 -13.95 2.09
C TYR A 11 11.78 -12.73 1.29
N ILE A 12 13.10 -12.61 1.13
CA ILE A 12 13.73 -11.39 0.59
C ILE A 12 13.54 -11.30 -0.93
N VAL A 13 13.74 -12.39 -1.68
CA VAL A 13 13.71 -12.33 -3.14
C VAL A 13 12.31 -11.96 -3.66
N PRO A 14 11.23 -12.65 -3.25
CA PRO A 14 9.86 -12.22 -3.54
C PRO A 14 9.56 -10.76 -3.22
N PHE A 15 9.97 -10.32 -2.03
CA PHE A 15 9.75 -8.95 -1.58
C PHE A 15 10.41 -7.93 -2.51
N LEU A 16 11.69 -8.13 -2.84
CA LEU A 16 12.44 -7.24 -3.72
C LEU A 16 11.87 -7.21 -5.15
N LEU A 17 11.41 -8.36 -5.65
CA LEU A 17 10.77 -8.45 -6.97
C LEU A 17 9.48 -7.63 -7.02
N VAL A 18 8.58 -7.84 -6.05
CA VAL A 18 7.31 -7.10 -5.96
C VAL A 18 7.56 -5.60 -5.76
N LEU A 19 8.47 -5.23 -4.85
CA LEU A 19 8.80 -3.84 -4.59
C LEU A 19 9.38 -3.15 -5.83
N THR A 20 10.33 -3.79 -6.51
CA THR A 20 10.92 -3.26 -7.75
C THR A 20 9.86 -3.07 -8.83
N PHE A 21 8.99 -4.06 -9.01
CA PHE A 21 7.92 -3.97 -9.99
C PHE A 21 6.97 -2.80 -9.71
N ILE A 22 6.46 -2.68 -8.47
CA ILE A 22 5.49 -1.64 -8.13
C ILE A 22 6.11 -0.25 -8.22
N VAL A 23 7.30 -0.04 -7.65
CA VAL A 23 7.98 1.26 -7.72
C VAL A 23 8.33 1.60 -9.17
N THR A 24 8.72 0.65 -10.00
CA THR A 24 8.95 0.92 -11.43
C THR A 24 7.70 1.42 -12.13
N ILE A 25 6.52 0.85 -11.83
CA ILE A 25 5.25 1.31 -12.40
C ILE A 25 4.87 2.70 -11.89
N HIS A 26 5.16 3.00 -10.62
CA HIS A 26 5.04 4.33 -10.06
C HIS A 26 5.89 5.36 -10.81
N GLU A 27 7.19 5.10 -10.96
CA GLU A 27 8.11 5.94 -11.73
C GLU A 27 7.68 6.08 -13.19
N LEU A 28 7.16 5.01 -13.79
CA LEU A 28 6.63 5.02 -15.15
C LEU A 28 5.44 5.99 -15.28
N GLY A 29 4.62 6.13 -14.23
CA GLY A 29 3.55 7.13 -14.17
C GLY A 29 4.07 8.55 -14.36
N HIS A 30 5.04 8.96 -13.55
CA HIS A 30 5.70 10.27 -13.69
C HIS A 30 6.30 10.45 -15.09
N PHE A 31 7.04 9.44 -15.55
CA PHE A 31 7.72 9.46 -16.84
C PHE A 31 6.78 9.65 -18.02
N LEU A 32 5.69 8.88 -18.08
CA LEU A 32 4.76 8.90 -19.21
C LEU A 32 4.04 10.25 -19.31
N VAL A 33 3.61 10.81 -18.18
CA VAL A 33 2.93 12.12 -18.17
C VAL A 33 3.91 13.26 -18.41
N ALA A 34 5.13 13.19 -17.89
CA ALA A 34 6.18 14.15 -18.19
C ALA A 34 6.50 14.18 -19.69
N ARG A 35 6.66 13.01 -20.30
CA ARG A 35 6.89 12.88 -21.74
C ARG A 35 5.72 13.39 -22.58
N ALA A 36 4.48 13.16 -22.13
CA ALA A 36 3.29 13.69 -22.79
C ALA A 36 3.24 15.23 -22.80
N PHE A 37 3.77 15.88 -21.76
CA PHE A 37 3.91 17.34 -21.70
C PHE A 37 5.20 17.88 -22.33
N GLY A 38 6.02 17.02 -22.97
CA GLY A 38 7.29 17.42 -23.55
C GLY A 38 8.28 17.91 -22.50
N VAL A 39 8.32 17.25 -21.33
CA VAL A 39 9.39 17.44 -20.35
C VAL A 39 10.59 16.58 -20.76
N LYS A 40 11.78 17.16 -20.73
CA LYS A 40 13.04 16.47 -20.99
C LYS A 40 13.39 15.60 -19.78
N VAL A 41 13.62 14.32 -20.05
CA VAL A 41 13.97 13.31 -19.04
C VAL A 41 15.35 12.78 -19.39
N ASP A 42 16.30 12.96 -18.48
CA ASP A 42 17.67 12.50 -18.68
C ASP A 42 17.77 10.97 -18.53
N ARG A 43 17.05 10.42 -17.55
CA ARG A 43 17.21 9.02 -17.16
C ARG A 43 15.96 8.40 -16.57
N PHE A 44 15.69 7.15 -16.96
CA PHE A 44 14.75 6.25 -16.32
C PHE A 44 15.49 5.03 -15.79
N SER A 45 15.47 4.80 -14.48
CA SER A 45 16.22 3.73 -13.83
C SER A 45 15.30 2.71 -13.17
N ILE A 46 15.48 1.43 -13.52
CA ILE A 46 14.98 0.30 -12.74
C ILE A 46 16.11 -0.15 -11.82
N GLY A 47 15.90 -0.03 -10.51
CA GLY A 47 16.89 -0.31 -9.48
C GLY A 47 17.88 0.83 -9.24
N PHE A 48 18.81 0.57 -8.32
CA PHE A 48 19.86 1.50 -7.88
C PHE A 48 21.27 0.90 -8.03
N GLY A 49 22.29 1.76 -7.95
CA GLY A 49 23.70 1.37 -7.95
C GLY A 49 24.31 1.18 -9.34
N LYS A 50 25.20 0.19 -9.48
CA LYS A 50 25.94 -0.06 -10.72
C LYS A 50 25.01 -0.48 -11.84
N THR A 51 25.11 0.18 -12.99
CA THR A 51 24.35 -0.14 -14.20
C THR A 51 24.75 -1.52 -14.73
N ILE A 52 23.78 -2.40 -14.94
CA ILE A 52 23.95 -3.68 -15.64
C ILE A 52 23.84 -3.45 -17.14
N VAL A 53 22.76 -2.80 -17.56
CA VAL A 53 22.48 -2.48 -18.96
C VAL A 53 21.87 -1.09 -19.05
N ALA A 54 22.28 -0.33 -20.05
CA ALA A 54 21.71 0.97 -20.38
C ALA A 54 21.49 1.10 -21.89
N ARG A 55 20.45 1.82 -22.28
CA ARG A 55 20.14 2.18 -23.66
C ARG A 55 19.51 3.56 -23.70
N THR A 56 20.04 4.43 -24.54
CA THR A 56 19.42 5.74 -24.80
C THR A 56 18.34 5.60 -25.87
N ASP A 57 17.15 6.15 -25.61
CA ASP A 57 16.08 6.20 -26.60
C ASP A 57 16.24 7.39 -27.57
N LYS A 58 15.37 7.45 -28.58
CA LYS A 58 15.39 8.52 -29.60
C LYS A 58 15.11 9.93 -29.04
N HIS A 59 14.63 10.04 -27.82
CA HIS A 59 14.36 11.31 -27.14
C HIS A 59 15.50 11.71 -26.19
N GLY A 60 16.60 10.95 -26.18
CA GLY A 60 17.76 11.24 -25.34
C GLY A 60 17.64 10.72 -23.91
N THR A 61 16.58 9.97 -23.56
CA THR A 61 16.43 9.39 -22.23
C THR A 61 17.26 8.12 -22.11
N GLU A 62 18.12 8.06 -21.09
CA GLU A 62 18.87 6.86 -20.72
C GLU A 62 17.96 5.89 -19.95
N TRP A 63 17.57 4.79 -20.58
CA TRP A 63 16.90 3.67 -19.94
C TRP A 63 17.93 2.74 -19.35
N ARG A 64 17.95 2.57 -18.03
CA ARG A 64 18.93 1.70 -17.37
C ARG A 64 18.29 0.72 -16.41
N MET A 65 18.92 -0.44 -16.30
CA MET A 65 18.66 -1.44 -15.27
C MET A 65 19.91 -1.58 -14.42
N ALA A 66 19.77 -1.34 -13.12
CA ALA A 66 20.86 -1.36 -12.16
C ALA A 66 20.82 -2.61 -11.29
N TRP A 67 21.95 -2.92 -10.64
CA TRP A 67 22.14 -4.15 -9.88
C TRP A 67 21.20 -4.32 -8.69
N LEU A 68 20.85 -3.23 -8.00
CA LEU A 68 20.11 -3.32 -6.74
C LEU A 68 18.59 -3.18 -7.01
N PRO A 69 17.78 -4.24 -6.84
CA PRO A 69 16.35 -4.22 -7.10
C PRO A 69 15.59 -3.62 -5.90
N LEU A 70 15.85 -2.34 -5.62
CA LEU A 70 15.22 -1.58 -4.54
C LEU A 70 14.36 -0.44 -5.12
N GLY A 71 13.55 -0.74 -6.14
CA GLY A 71 12.67 0.25 -6.76
C GLY A 71 13.24 0.84 -8.05
N GLY A 72 13.12 2.14 -8.24
CA GLY A 72 13.56 2.86 -9.44
C GLY A 72 13.50 4.37 -9.24
N TYR A 73 13.88 5.14 -10.25
CA TYR A 73 13.66 6.59 -10.26
C TYR A 73 13.64 7.17 -11.68
N VAL A 74 12.92 8.28 -11.84
CA VAL A 74 13.01 9.18 -13.00
C VAL A 74 13.85 10.40 -12.65
N LYS A 75 14.82 10.76 -13.51
CA LYS A 75 15.57 12.02 -13.39
C LYS A 75 15.13 12.99 -14.48
N PHE A 76 14.50 14.10 -14.08
CA PHE A 76 14.17 15.17 -15.01
C PHE A 76 15.40 16.03 -15.30
N SER A 77 15.47 16.57 -16.52
CA SER A 77 16.56 17.49 -16.86
C SER A 77 16.47 18.74 -16.01
N GLY A 78 17.61 19.14 -15.43
CA GLY A 78 17.70 20.29 -14.55
C GLY A 78 17.37 20.03 -13.07
N ASP A 79 16.98 18.80 -12.70
CA ASP A 79 17.00 18.38 -11.30
C ASP A 79 18.46 18.34 -10.83
N LEU A 80 18.84 19.33 -10.01
CA LEU A 80 20.04 19.26 -9.18
C LEU A 80 19.79 18.18 -8.12
N ASP A 81 20.86 17.50 -7.67
CA ASP A 81 20.78 16.31 -6.82
C ASP A 81 19.73 16.42 -5.70
N ALA A 82 19.08 15.29 -5.37
CA ALA A 82 17.85 15.11 -4.59
C ALA A 82 17.74 15.83 -3.21
N SER A 83 18.77 16.55 -2.79
CA SER A 83 18.81 17.39 -1.58
C SER A 83 18.62 18.89 -1.84
N SER A 84 18.60 19.34 -3.09
CA SER A 84 18.66 20.78 -3.42
C SER A 84 17.51 21.19 -4.33
N VAL A 85 16.33 21.48 -3.75
CA VAL A 85 15.32 22.23 -4.51
C VAL A 85 15.90 23.61 -4.82
N PRO A 86 16.08 24.00 -6.09
CA PRO A 86 16.71 25.26 -6.40
C PRO A 86 15.83 26.39 -5.86
N ASP A 87 16.43 27.32 -5.12
CA ASP A 87 15.75 28.54 -4.73
C ASP A 87 15.45 29.40 -5.98
N GLN A 88 14.79 30.55 -5.81
CA GLN A 88 14.47 31.41 -6.96
C GLN A 88 15.72 31.87 -7.71
N ALA A 89 16.86 32.01 -7.02
CA ALA A 89 18.13 32.37 -7.64
C ALA A 89 18.70 31.19 -8.45
N GLY A 90 18.68 29.97 -7.92
CA GLY A 90 19.09 28.75 -8.61
C GLY A 90 18.21 28.41 -9.81
N LEU A 91 16.89 28.66 -9.74
CA LEU A 91 15.99 28.54 -10.89
C LEU A 91 16.29 29.59 -11.97
N ALA A 92 16.66 30.81 -11.59
CA ALA A 92 17.05 31.86 -12.53
C ALA A 92 18.38 31.51 -13.22
N GLU A 93 19.36 31.02 -12.47
CA GLU A 93 20.64 30.54 -13.00
C GLU A 93 20.43 29.36 -13.95
N LEU A 94 19.63 28.36 -13.55
CA LEU A 94 19.27 27.23 -14.40
C LEU A 94 18.62 27.70 -15.70
N ARG A 95 17.69 28.67 -15.62
CA ARG A 95 17.03 29.24 -16.80
C ARG A 95 18.05 29.90 -17.74
N GLN A 96 18.95 30.71 -17.20
CA GLN A 96 19.99 31.37 -18.00
C GLN A 96 20.92 30.36 -18.66
N ARG A 97 21.36 29.34 -17.91
CA ARG A 97 22.22 28.25 -18.42
C ARG A 97 21.54 27.48 -19.56
N VAL A 98 20.28 27.10 -19.37
CA VAL A 98 19.52 26.36 -20.38
C VAL A 98 19.35 27.18 -21.67
N ILE A 99 19.03 28.47 -21.54
CA ILE A 99 18.89 29.38 -22.70
C ILE A 99 20.25 29.58 -23.41
N ALA A 100 21.34 29.69 -22.65
CA ALA A 100 22.68 29.85 -23.22
C ALA A 100 23.14 28.60 -23.99
N GLU A 101 22.85 27.40 -23.47
CA GLU A 101 23.28 26.12 -24.06
C GLU A 101 22.39 25.65 -25.21
N ASN A 102 21.07 25.85 -25.10
CA ASN A 102 20.08 25.23 -26.00
C ASN A 102 19.23 26.25 -26.78
N GLY A 103 19.48 27.54 -26.58
CA GLY A 103 18.78 28.64 -27.24
C GLY A 103 17.50 29.10 -26.53
N PRO A 104 16.93 30.23 -26.97
CA PRO A 104 15.72 30.81 -26.37
C PRO A 104 14.52 29.88 -26.53
N GLY A 105 13.80 29.65 -25.42
CA GLY A 105 12.60 28.81 -25.38
C GLY A 105 12.85 27.37 -24.89
N ALA A 106 14.11 26.93 -24.82
CA ALA A 106 14.49 25.60 -24.33
C ALA A 106 14.14 25.38 -22.85
N GLU A 107 13.99 26.45 -22.06
CA GLU A 107 13.56 26.34 -20.66
C GLU A 107 12.16 25.71 -20.54
N ARG A 108 11.33 25.82 -21.58
CA ARG A 108 9.98 25.25 -21.57
C ARG A 108 9.97 23.73 -21.52
N ASP A 109 11.07 23.08 -21.86
CA ASP A 109 11.19 21.61 -21.83
C ASP A 109 11.58 21.08 -20.44
N TYR A 110 11.91 21.96 -19.50
CA TYR A 110 12.36 21.58 -18.17
C TYR A 110 11.19 21.58 -17.19
N PHE A 111 11.16 20.56 -16.31
CA PHE A 111 10.07 20.32 -15.36
C PHE A 111 9.72 21.56 -14.52
N HIS A 112 10.73 22.21 -13.95
CA HIS A 112 10.53 23.34 -13.04
C HIS A 112 9.85 24.56 -13.68
N PHE A 113 9.98 24.73 -15.00
CA PHE A 113 9.42 25.88 -15.73
C PHE A 113 8.08 25.56 -16.41
N LYS A 114 7.57 24.32 -16.30
CA LYS A 114 6.21 23.98 -16.74
C LYS A 114 5.16 24.67 -15.86
N PRO A 115 3.96 24.95 -16.40
CA PRO A 115 2.82 25.43 -15.61
C PRO A 115 2.53 24.53 -14.40
N ILE A 116 2.08 25.12 -13.30
CA ILE A 116 1.80 24.43 -12.02
C ILE A 116 0.90 23.20 -12.23
N TRP A 117 -0.15 23.33 -13.03
CA TRP A 117 -1.08 22.22 -13.29
C TRP A 117 -0.40 21.05 -14.02
N GLN A 118 0.57 21.30 -14.91
CA GLN A 118 1.34 20.24 -15.56
C GLN A 118 2.27 19.55 -14.57
N ARG A 119 2.99 20.33 -13.75
CA ARG A 119 3.85 19.77 -12.69
C ARG A 119 3.04 18.94 -11.70
N ALA A 120 1.86 19.42 -11.30
CA ALA A 120 0.95 18.71 -10.42
C ALA A 120 0.45 17.40 -11.04
N LEU A 121 0.07 17.39 -12.33
CA LEU A 121 -0.33 16.16 -13.02
C LEU A 121 0.83 15.17 -13.15
N ILE A 122 2.05 15.63 -13.44
CA ILE A 122 3.23 14.76 -13.51
C ILE A 122 3.49 14.11 -12.15
N VAL A 123 3.45 14.88 -11.06
CA VAL A 123 3.63 14.35 -9.70
C VAL A 123 2.49 13.43 -9.29
N ALA A 124 1.23 13.77 -9.58
CA ALA A 124 0.08 12.91 -9.27
C ALA A 124 0.06 11.61 -10.11
N ALA A 125 0.74 11.58 -11.27
CA ALA A 125 0.76 10.43 -12.16
C ALA A 125 1.43 9.20 -11.54
N GLY A 126 2.43 9.38 -10.68
CA GLY A 126 3.08 8.26 -10.00
C GLY A 126 2.12 7.50 -9.09
N PRO A 127 1.50 8.15 -8.09
CA PRO A 127 0.51 7.49 -7.24
C PRO A 127 -0.69 6.98 -8.04
N ALA A 128 -1.16 7.74 -9.04
CA ALA A 128 -2.25 7.29 -9.92
C ALA A 128 -1.90 6.00 -10.68
N ALA A 129 -0.66 5.83 -11.14
CA ALA A 129 -0.19 4.62 -11.79
C ALA A 129 -0.25 3.39 -10.86
N ASN A 130 -0.01 3.56 -9.57
CA ASN A 130 -0.17 2.49 -8.58
C ASN A 130 -1.64 2.08 -8.40
N PHE A 131 -2.57 3.03 -8.30
CA PHE A 131 -3.99 2.70 -8.24
C PHE A 131 -4.46 2.03 -9.54
N LEU A 132 -3.97 2.49 -10.70
CA LEU A 132 -4.26 1.86 -11.99
C LEU A 132 -3.70 0.44 -12.07
N LEU A 133 -2.46 0.23 -11.63
CA LEU A 133 -1.85 -1.10 -11.54
C LEU A 133 -2.70 -2.03 -10.68
N SER A 134 -3.09 -1.56 -9.50
CA SER A 134 -3.95 -2.33 -8.58
C SER A 134 -5.28 -2.69 -9.22
N MET A 135 -5.90 -1.76 -9.96
CA MET A 135 -7.15 -2.00 -10.68
C MET A 135 -6.97 -3.09 -11.74
N VAL A 136 -5.90 -3.02 -12.53
CA VAL A 136 -5.59 -4.02 -13.57
C VAL A 136 -5.34 -5.39 -12.93
N LEU A 137 -4.54 -5.46 -11.87
CA LEU A 137 -4.21 -6.70 -11.18
C LEU A 137 -5.43 -7.36 -10.54
N PHE A 138 -6.30 -6.59 -9.87
CA PHE A 138 -7.56 -7.13 -9.33
C PHE A 138 -8.52 -7.55 -10.44
N THR A 139 -8.62 -6.78 -11.53
CA THR A 139 -9.46 -7.15 -12.67
C THR A 139 -9.02 -8.48 -13.25
N LEU A 140 -7.71 -8.67 -13.47
CA LEU A 140 -7.14 -9.93 -13.94
C LEU A 140 -7.43 -11.07 -12.96
N LEU A 141 -7.18 -10.85 -11.67
CA LEU A 141 -7.40 -11.84 -10.61
C LEU A 141 -8.86 -12.29 -10.58
N PHE A 142 -9.81 -11.35 -10.53
CA PHE A 142 -11.24 -11.63 -10.48
C PHE A 142 -11.79 -12.20 -11.78
N SER A 143 -11.18 -11.89 -12.93
CA SER A 143 -11.57 -12.50 -14.22
C SER A 143 -11.15 -13.97 -14.31
N VAL A 144 -10.00 -14.33 -13.74
CA VAL A 144 -9.46 -15.70 -13.80
C VAL A 144 -10.03 -16.58 -12.68
N VAL A 145 -10.00 -16.08 -11.44
CA VAL A 145 -10.40 -16.84 -10.24
C VAL A 145 -11.92 -16.75 -10.00
N GLY A 146 -12.54 -15.65 -10.41
CA GLY A 146 -13.90 -15.30 -10.01
C GLY A 146 -13.93 -14.68 -8.61
N GLU A 147 -15.14 -14.54 -8.09
CA GLU A 147 -15.41 -14.06 -6.75
C GLU A 147 -15.94 -15.19 -5.88
N GLN A 148 -15.25 -15.44 -4.77
CA GLN A 148 -15.74 -16.32 -3.72
C GLN A 148 -16.45 -15.48 -2.66
N ILE A 149 -17.77 -15.56 -2.63
CA ILE A 149 -18.56 -14.90 -1.60
C ILE A 149 -18.61 -15.84 -0.39
N SER A 150 -18.09 -15.36 0.74
CA SER A 150 -18.07 -16.07 2.02
C SER A 150 -18.97 -15.36 3.02
N PRO A 151 -20.27 -15.74 3.10
CA PRO A 151 -21.23 -15.07 3.97
C PRO A 151 -20.80 -15.02 5.44
N PRO A 152 -21.12 -13.94 6.18
CA PRO A 152 -20.72 -13.74 7.56
C PRO A 152 -21.58 -14.56 8.53
N ARG A 153 -21.48 -15.89 8.43
CA ARG A 153 -22.13 -16.80 9.37
C ARG A 153 -21.26 -17.02 10.60
N VAL A 154 -21.88 -16.92 11.77
CA VAL A 154 -21.26 -17.28 13.04
C VAL A 154 -21.12 -18.79 13.11
N TYR A 155 -19.89 -19.28 13.07
CA TYR A 155 -19.59 -20.70 13.26
C TYR A 155 -19.46 -21.02 14.74
N GLN A 156 -18.70 -20.20 15.47
CA GLN A 156 -18.47 -20.37 16.90
C GLN A 156 -18.44 -19.01 17.61
N VAL A 157 -18.90 -19.02 18.86
CA VAL A 157 -18.79 -17.88 19.77
C VAL A 157 -17.88 -18.29 20.92
N ALA A 158 -16.82 -17.52 21.15
CA ALA A 158 -15.87 -17.78 22.22
C ALA A 158 -16.55 -17.55 23.60
N PRO A 159 -16.44 -18.47 24.57
CA PRO A 159 -16.97 -18.26 25.92
C PRO A 159 -16.35 -17.02 26.60
N GLY A 160 -17.14 -16.27 27.37
CA GLY A 160 -16.68 -15.06 28.06
C GLY A 160 -16.16 -13.96 27.13
N SER A 161 -16.67 -13.90 25.90
CA SER A 161 -16.34 -12.87 24.92
C SER A 161 -17.44 -11.81 24.83
N PRO A 162 -17.14 -10.59 24.31
CA PRO A 162 -18.16 -9.58 24.07
C PRO A 162 -19.33 -10.07 23.22
N ALA A 163 -19.10 -10.97 22.27
CA ALA A 163 -20.16 -11.58 21.47
C ALA A 163 -21.01 -12.58 22.27
N ALA A 164 -20.41 -13.36 23.17
CA ALA A 164 -21.17 -14.23 24.06
C ALA A 164 -22.08 -13.42 25.00
N GLU A 165 -21.54 -12.34 25.59
CA GLU A 165 -22.29 -11.42 26.46
C GLU A 165 -23.40 -10.70 25.70
N ALA A 166 -23.14 -10.29 24.46
CA ALA A 166 -24.14 -9.69 23.58
C ALA A 166 -25.22 -10.67 23.11
N GLY A 167 -25.05 -11.99 23.34
CA GLY A 167 -26.05 -13.01 23.03
C GLY A 167 -26.00 -13.56 21.61
N PHE A 168 -24.85 -13.48 20.93
CA PHE A 168 -24.62 -14.19 19.65
C PHE A 168 -24.71 -15.70 19.84
N ARG A 169 -25.17 -16.41 18.81
CA ARG A 169 -25.27 -17.86 18.79
C ARG A 169 -24.64 -18.44 17.53
N PRO A 170 -24.11 -19.67 17.59
CA PRO A 170 -23.76 -20.41 16.39
C PRO A 170 -24.93 -20.41 15.39
N MET A 171 -24.58 -20.36 14.10
CA MET A 171 -25.48 -20.29 12.94
C MET A 171 -26.16 -18.95 12.67
N ASP A 172 -26.03 -17.95 13.55
CA ASP A 172 -26.47 -16.58 13.26
C ASP A 172 -25.83 -16.09 11.94
N MET A 173 -26.64 -15.52 11.04
CA MET A 173 -26.15 -14.89 9.81
C MET A 173 -26.14 -13.37 10.00
N ILE A 174 -24.97 -12.75 10.00
CA ILE A 174 -24.87 -11.30 10.20
C ILE A 174 -25.37 -10.59 8.92
N ARG A 175 -26.40 -9.76 9.06
CA ARG A 175 -27.01 -9.01 7.94
C ARG A 175 -26.47 -7.59 7.84
N SER A 176 -26.22 -6.94 8.98
CA SER A 176 -25.65 -5.58 8.99
C SER A 176 -24.83 -5.31 10.24
N VAL A 177 -23.92 -4.33 10.14
CA VAL A 177 -23.15 -3.76 11.24
C VAL A 177 -23.30 -2.24 11.19
N ASN A 178 -23.77 -1.62 12.28
CA ASN A 178 -24.09 -0.19 12.39
C ASN A 178 -24.99 0.30 11.24
N GLY A 179 -26.02 -0.48 10.89
CA GLY A 179 -26.95 -0.17 9.81
C GLY A 179 -26.39 -0.34 8.39
N ARG A 180 -25.12 -0.72 8.23
CA ARG A 180 -24.52 -1.01 6.92
C ARG A 180 -24.65 -2.49 6.60
N PRO A 181 -25.23 -2.87 5.45
CA PRO A 181 -25.36 -4.27 5.08
C PRO A 181 -23.99 -4.92 4.90
N VAL A 182 -23.86 -6.16 5.34
CA VAL A 182 -22.66 -6.98 5.18
C VAL A 182 -23.01 -8.28 4.46
N PHE A 183 -22.16 -8.66 3.53
CA PHE A 183 -22.32 -9.82 2.66
C PHE A 183 -21.16 -10.81 2.80
N GLU A 184 -20.05 -10.38 3.38
CA GLU A 184 -18.83 -11.17 3.51
C GLU A 184 -18.29 -11.15 4.95
N SER A 185 -17.77 -12.29 5.41
CA SER A 185 -17.10 -12.42 6.70
C SER A 185 -15.99 -11.38 6.90
N ALA A 186 -15.21 -11.10 5.84
CA ALA A 186 -14.14 -10.12 5.85
C ALA A 186 -14.63 -8.69 6.18
N GLN A 187 -15.84 -8.30 5.75
CA GLN A 187 -16.40 -6.98 6.05
C GLN A 187 -16.71 -6.83 7.54
N VAL A 188 -17.26 -7.88 8.16
CA VAL A 188 -17.55 -7.90 9.59
C VAL A 188 -16.24 -7.84 10.38
N THR A 189 -15.28 -8.70 10.04
CA THR A 189 -13.97 -8.75 10.71
C THR A 189 -13.26 -7.40 10.64
N ASN A 190 -13.19 -6.77 9.46
CA ASN A 190 -12.56 -5.46 9.29
C ASN A 190 -13.27 -4.37 10.12
N THR A 191 -14.60 -4.38 10.15
CA THR A 191 -15.38 -3.41 10.94
C THR A 191 -15.11 -3.57 12.44
N VAL A 192 -15.05 -4.81 12.94
CA VAL A 192 -14.73 -5.13 14.34
C VAL A 192 -13.31 -4.68 14.70
N ILE A 193 -12.32 -4.98 13.85
CA ILE A 193 -10.92 -4.60 14.08
C ILE A 193 -10.77 -3.09 14.22
N LEU A 194 -11.47 -2.31 13.39
CA LEU A 194 -11.40 -0.84 13.35
C LEU A 194 -12.32 -0.12 14.36
N SER A 195 -12.97 -0.85 15.26
CA SER A 195 -13.95 -0.29 16.21
C SER A 195 -13.60 -0.64 17.65
N ALA A 196 -12.31 -0.72 17.97
CA ALA A 196 -11.84 -1.01 19.32
C ALA A 196 -12.47 -0.05 20.34
N GLY A 197 -13.18 -0.58 21.33
CA GLY A 197 -13.82 0.20 22.40
C GLY A 197 -15.10 0.95 21.99
N ASP A 198 -15.47 0.99 20.72
CA ASP A 198 -16.72 1.61 20.26
C ASP A 198 -17.82 0.52 20.13
N PRO A 199 -19.00 0.68 20.75
CA PRO A 199 -20.06 -0.32 20.64
C PRO A 199 -20.55 -0.45 19.20
N LEU A 200 -20.67 -1.70 18.73
CA LEU A 200 -21.18 -2.03 17.40
C LEU A 200 -22.58 -2.65 17.52
N THR A 201 -23.51 -2.15 16.72
CA THR A 201 -24.86 -2.71 16.58
C THR A 201 -24.90 -3.67 15.41
N PHE A 202 -25.24 -4.93 15.67
CA PHE A 202 -25.35 -5.98 14.67
C PHE A 202 -26.81 -6.35 14.49
N VAL A 203 -27.22 -6.56 13.25
CA VAL A 203 -28.47 -7.25 12.93
C VAL A 203 -28.11 -8.63 12.41
N VAL A 204 -28.60 -9.68 13.07
CA VAL A 204 -28.38 -11.07 12.68
C VAL A 204 -29.69 -11.75 12.36
N ASP A 205 -29.69 -12.59 11.33
CA ASP A 205 -30.77 -13.52 11.04
C ASP A 205 -30.56 -14.80 11.85
N ARG A 206 -31.49 -15.05 12.78
CA ARG A 206 -31.54 -16.23 13.64
C ARG A 206 -32.82 -16.99 13.38
N GLY A 207 -32.75 -18.02 12.53
CA GLY A 207 -33.89 -18.85 12.19
C GLY A 207 -35.00 -18.10 11.45
N GLY A 208 -34.64 -17.16 10.58
CA GLY A 208 -35.56 -16.35 9.77
C GLY A 208 -36.07 -15.09 10.45
N ARG A 209 -35.51 -14.73 11.62
CA ARG A 209 -35.89 -13.52 12.37
C ARG A 209 -34.68 -12.63 12.55
N ASP A 210 -34.86 -11.34 12.30
CA ASP A 210 -33.85 -10.34 12.59
C ASP A 210 -33.77 -10.07 14.10
N VAL A 211 -32.58 -10.27 14.65
CA VAL A 211 -32.25 -10.01 16.05
C VAL A 211 -31.17 -8.94 16.08
N THR A 212 -31.41 -7.87 16.84
CA THR A 212 -30.44 -6.81 17.04
C THR A 212 -29.60 -7.11 18.28
N LEU A 213 -28.28 -7.12 18.14
CA LEU A 213 -27.30 -7.39 19.19
C LEU A 213 -26.29 -6.25 19.25
N VAL A 214 -25.84 -5.86 20.44
CA VAL A 214 -24.80 -4.84 20.61
C VAL A 214 -23.60 -5.46 21.27
N ALA A 215 -22.44 -5.42 20.61
CA ALA A 215 -21.17 -5.92 21.15
C ALA A 215 -20.08 -4.86 21.00
N THR A 216 -19.29 -4.70 22.06
CA THR A 216 -18.16 -3.76 22.07
C THR A 216 -16.87 -4.54 21.84
N PRO A 217 -16.12 -4.29 20.75
CA PRO A 217 -14.85 -4.96 20.50
C PRO A 217 -13.83 -4.67 21.61
N ALA A 218 -13.29 -5.74 22.19
CA ALA A 218 -12.25 -5.68 23.20
C ALA A 218 -10.89 -5.97 22.57
N ARG A 219 -9.84 -5.26 23.01
CA ARG A 219 -8.47 -5.53 22.56
C ARG A 219 -7.95 -6.82 23.18
N ARG A 220 -7.39 -7.69 22.35
CA ARG A 220 -6.67 -8.90 22.77
C ARG A 220 -5.32 -8.95 22.08
N ILE A 221 -4.33 -9.51 22.78
CA ILE A 221 -3.03 -9.83 22.18
C ILE A 221 -3.18 -11.21 21.56
N GLU A 222 -2.97 -11.29 20.25
CA GLU A 222 -3.00 -12.54 19.49
C GLU A 222 -1.62 -12.81 18.88
N GLN A 223 -1.31 -14.08 18.68
CA GLN A 223 -0.12 -14.50 17.95
C GLN A 223 -0.53 -14.83 16.52
N ASP A 224 -0.24 -13.91 15.60
CA ASP A 224 -0.47 -14.05 14.17
C ASP A 224 0.70 -14.79 13.51
N GLU A 225 0.39 -15.72 12.61
CA GLU A 225 1.39 -16.55 11.91
C GLU A 225 2.32 -15.72 11.02
N LEU A 226 1.83 -14.60 10.47
CA LEU A 226 2.55 -13.72 9.54
C LEU A 226 3.05 -12.44 10.21
N ALA A 227 2.26 -11.86 11.12
CA ALA A 227 2.55 -10.58 11.77
C ALA A 227 3.15 -10.74 13.18
N GLY A 228 3.20 -11.93 13.76
CA GLY A 228 3.69 -12.15 15.13
C GLY A 228 2.69 -11.67 16.19
N ARG A 229 3.18 -11.21 17.34
CA ARG A 229 2.28 -10.72 18.42
C ARG A 229 1.67 -9.38 18.03
N VAL A 230 0.35 -9.34 17.91
CA VAL A 230 -0.41 -8.14 17.53
C VAL A 230 -1.54 -7.85 18.51
N ARG A 231 -1.76 -6.57 18.83
CA ARG A 231 -2.96 -6.14 19.55
C ARG A 231 -4.07 -5.88 18.55
N VAL A 232 -5.13 -6.67 18.63
CA VAL A 232 -6.26 -6.61 17.70
C VAL A 232 -7.57 -6.55 18.48
N ALA A 233 -8.53 -5.78 17.97
CA ALA A 233 -9.87 -5.75 18.52
C ALA A 233 -10.67 -6.97 18.03
N ARG A 234 -11.36 -7.61 18.98
CA ARG A 234 -12.19 -8.80 18.76
C ARG A 234 -13.46 -8.72 19.58
N ILE A 235 -14.51 -9.33 19.04
CA ILE A 235 -15.73 -9.64 19.78
C ILE A 235 -15.83 -11.14 20.13
N GLY A 236 -14.93 -11.99 19.64
CA GLY A 236 -14.94 -13.44 19.92
C GLY A 236 -15.86 -14.25 19.01
N LEU A 237 -16.09 -13.79 17.78
CA LEU A 237 -16.77 -14.57 16.75
C LEU A 237 -15.76 -15.28 15.86
N VAL A 238 -15.96 -16.56 15.62
CA VAL A 238 -15.36 -17.30 14.51
C VAL A 238 -16.41 -17.31 13.40
N LEU A 239 -16.11 -16.63 12.30
CA LEU A 239 -16.97 -16.60 11.13
C LEU A 239 -16.50 -17.66 10.13
N ALA A 240 -17.37 -18.58 9.78
CA ALA A 240 -17.10 -19.54 8.71
C ALA A 240 -18.41 -19.85 7.96
N PRO A 241 -18.41 -19.78 6.62
CA PRO A 241 -19.56 -20.17 5.84
C PRO A 241 -19.78 -21.69 5.95
N LEU A 242 -21.03 -22.14 5.85
CA LEU A 242 -21.29 -23.55 5.56
C LEU A 242 -20.89 -23.83 4.11
N GLN A 243 -20.60 -25.09 3.77
CA GLN A 243 -20.35 -25.47 2.37
C GLN A 243 -21.50 -25.06 1.45
N SER A 244 -22.75 -25.06 1.94
CA SER A 244 -23.94 -24.61 1.22
C SER A 244 -24.04 -23.09 1.04
N ASP A 245 -23.32 -22.30 1.85
CA ASP A 245 -23.36 -20.84 1.80
C ASP A 245 -22.32 -20.26 0.83
N VAL A 246 -21.25 -21.01 0.55
CA VAL A 246 -20.17 -20.53 -0.32
C VAL A 246 -20.70 -20.44 -1.75
N ARG A 247 -20.70 -19.21 -2.29
CA ARG A 247 -21.09 -18.97 -3.68
C ARG A 247 -19.88 -18.55 -4.47
N PHE A 248 -19.60 -19.29 -5.53
CA PHE A 248 -18.62 -18.91 -6.54
C PHE A 248 -19.34 -18.19 -7.68
N ARG A 249 -18.98 -16.93 -7.88
CA ARG A 249 -19.49 -16.13 -8.99
C ARG A 249 -18.37 -15.93 -9.99
N ARG A 250 -18.54 -16.45 -11.21
CA ARG A 250 -17.67 -16.07 -12.33
C ARG A 250 -18.04 -14.66 -12.74
N LEU A 251 -17.06 -13.76 -12.73
CA LEU A 251 -17.24 -12.38 -13.13
C LEU A 251 -16.81 -12.23 -14.59
N ASN A 252 -17.60 -11.52 -15.38
CA ASN A 252 -17.11 -11.06 -16.69
C ASN A 252 -16.06 -9.93 -16.50
N PRO A 253 -15.26 -9.58 -17.53
CA PRO A 253 -14.20 -8.58 -17.37
C PRO A 253 -14.66 -7.21 -16.85
N VAL A 254 -15.90 -6.81 -17.16
CA VAL A 254 -16.47 -5.52 -16.72
C VAL A 254 -16.86 -5.59 -15.25
N GLU A 255 -17.52 -6.68 -14.83
CA GLU A 255 -17.86 -6.93 -13.43
C GLU A 255 -16.60 -7.09 -12.56
N ALA A 256 -15.57 -7.77 -13.09
CA ALA A 256 -14.28 -7.91 -12.44
C ALA A 256 -13.59 -6.56 -12.22
N ALA A 257 -13.65 -5.66 -13.22
CA ALA A 257 -13.15 -4.30 -13.08
C ALA A 257 -13.93 -3.51 -12.02
N GLY A 258 -15.27 -3.62 -12.02
CA GLY A 258 -16.13 -3.03 -11.00
C GLY A 258 -15.77 -3.52 -9.59
N LYS A 259 -15.54 -4.83 -9.42
CA LYS A 259 -15.10 -5.42 -8.14
C LYS A 259 -13.71 -4.95 -7.74
N GLY A 260 -12.79 -4.80 -8.69
CA GLY A 260 -11.47 -4.22 -8.46
C GLY A 260 -11.55 -2.79 -7.92
N ILE A 261 -12.38 -1.93 -8.52
CA ILE A 261 -12.61 -0.56 -8.06
C ILE A 261 -13.24 -0.55 -6.65
N GLU A 262 -14.24 -1.40 -6.41
CA GLU A 262 -14.85 -1.55 -5.09
C GLU A 262 -13.81 -1.93 -4.02
N THR A 263 -12.93 -2.89 -4.36
CA THR A 263 -11.87 -3.37 -3.47
C THR A 263 -10.85 -2.27 -3.17
N ILE A 264 -10.44 -1.49 -4.17
CA ILE A 264 -9.56 -0.33 -3.99
C ILE A 264 -10.23 0.69 -3.08
N GLY A 265 -11.47 1.10 -3.37
CA GLY A 265 -12.20 2.09 -2.58
C GLY A 265 -12.37 1.65 -1.12
N ARG A 266 -12.73 0.38 -0.90
CA ARG A 266 -12.84 -0.21 0.45
C ARG A 266 -11.50 -0.18 1.18
N THR A 267 -10.41 -0.54 0.49
CA THR A 267 -9.06 -0.55 1.07
C THR A 267 -8.63 0.87 1.44
N VAL A 268 -8.80 1.85 0.55
CA VAL A 268 -8.50 3.27 0.82
C VAL A 268 -9.30 3.78 2.02
N ALA A 269 -10.61 3.52 2.09
CA ALA A 269 -11.46 3.95 3.19
C ALA A 269 -11.06 3.31 4.54
N THR A 270 -10.72 2.02 4.51
CA THR A 270 -10.23 1.25 5.67
C THR A 270 -8.92 1.81 6.18
N THR A 271 -7.94 2.02 5.28
CA THR A 271 -6.64 2.62 5.61
C THR A 271 -6.80 4.03 6.16
N GLY A 272 -7.64 4.88 5.54
CA GLY A 272 -7.90 6.23 6.01
C GLY A 272 -8.53 6.25 7.41
N THR A 273 -9.50 5.36 7.67
CA THR A 273 -10.09 5.20 9.01
C THR A 273 -9.04 4.78 10.04
N TYR A 274 -8.19 3.81 9.69
CA TYR A 274 -7.13 3.33 10.57
C TYR A 274 -6.11 4.43 10.89
N ILE A 275 -5.61 5.15 9.88
CA ILE A 275 -4.71 6.29 10.05
C ILE A 275 -5.36 7.36 10.94
N GLY A 276 -6.62 7.72 10.66
CA GLY A 276 -7.36 8.69 11.46
C GLY A 276 -7.48 8.28 12.93
N ARG A 277 -7.76 7.00 13.20
CA ARG A 277 -7.84 6.50 14.58
C ARG A 277 -6.50 6.52 15.30
N ILE A 278 -5.37 6.27 14.61
CA ILE A 278 -4.03 6.44 15.19
C ILE A 278 -3.84 7.89 15.66
N PHE A 279 -4.17 8.88 14.81
CA PHE A 279 -4.03 10.30 15.17
C PHE A 279 -4.96 10.72 16.33
N THR A 280 -6.13 10.09 16.47
CA THR A 280 -7.03 10.32 17.62
C THR A 280 -6.64 9.54 18.88
N GLY A 281 -5.57 8.73 18.86
CA GLY A 281 -5.16 7.87 19.98
C GLY A 281 -6.05 6.64 20.22
N LYS A 282 -7.00 6.37 19.30
CA LYS A 282 -7.95 5.25 19.39
C LYS A 282 -7.41 3.93 18.83
N GLU A 283 -6.30 3.94 18.10
CA GLU A 283 -5.59 2.74 17.65
C GLU A 283 -4.09 2.84 17.92
N SER A 284 -3.43 1.68 18.12
CA SER A 284 -1.97 1.61 18.20
C SER A 284 -1.37 1.40 16.81
N GLY A 285 -0.11 1.83 16.61
CA GLY A 285 0.62 1.61 15.37
C GLY A 285 1.02 0.15 15.10
N ASP A 286 0.47 -0.81 15.85
CA ASP A 286 0.87 -2.23 15.79
C ASP A 286 0.57 -2.85 14.42
N LEU A 287 -0.47 -2.40 13.70
CA LEU A 287 -0.77 -2.91 12.34
C LEU A 287 0.03 -2.18 11.24
N LEU A 288 0.83 -1.17 11.57
CA LEU A 288 1.80 -0.61 10.63
C LEU A 288 2.98 -1.57 10.55
N SER A 289 3.06 -2.29 9.44
CA SER A 289 4.20 -3.13 9.11
C SER A 289 5.26 -2.30 8.40
N GLY A 290 6.50 -2.41 8.85
CA GLY A 290 7.65 -1.86 8.15
C GLY A 290 8.11 -2.76 6.99
N PRO A 291 9.27 -2.46 6.39
CA PRO A 291 9.84 -3.25 5.30
C PRO A 291 10.04 -4.73 5.67
N ILE A 292 10.39 -5.01 6.94
CA ILE A 292 10.60 -6.37 7.44
C ILE A 292 9.28 -7.12 7.53
N GLY A 293 8.22 -6.48 8.02
CA GLY A 293 6.88 -7.05 8.08
C GLY A 293 6.33 -7.36 6.69
N ILE A 294 6.55 -6.47 5.71
CA ILE A 294 6.15 -6.72 4.30
C ILE A 294 6.95 -7.89 3.71
N ALA A 295 8.26 -7.98 3.98
CA ALA A 295 9.07 -9.11 3.52
C ALA A 295 8.62 -10.44 4.13
N ARG A 296 8.26 -10.45 5.42
CA ARG A 296 7.68 -11.63 6.08
C ARG A 296 6.34 -12.03 5.47
N ALA A 297 5.47 -11.06 5.22
CA ALA A 297 4.20 -11.30 4.56
C ALA A 297 4.42 -11.93 3.18
N ALA A 298 5.31 -11.37 2.36
CA ALA A 298 5.64 -11.89 1.03
C ALA A 298 6.14 -13.35 1.06
N GLY A 299 7.06 -13.69 1.96
CA GLY A 299 7.56 -15.06 2.06
C GLY A 299 6.59 -16.04 2.75
N GLY A 300 5.78 -15.60 3.71
CA GLY A 300 4.76 -16.45 4.32
C GLY A 300 3.67 -16.82 3.32
N VAL A 301 3.27 -15.84 2.51
CA VAL A 301 2.38 -16.00 1.36
C VAL A 301 3.00 -16.97 0.31
N THR A 302 4.31 -16.87 0.05
CA THR A 302 5.05 -17.83 -0.81
C THR A 302 5.02 -19.24 -0.23
N GLN A 303 5.27 -19.40 1.07
CA GLN A 303 5.25 -20.72 1.74
C GLN A 303 3.87 -21.36 1.69
N GLN A 304 2.81 -20.59 1.96
CA GLN A 304 1.44 -21.08 1.85
C GLN A 304 1.10 -21.52 0.42
N ALA A 305 1.52 -20.75 -0.59
CA ALA A 305 1.27 -21.10 -1.99
C ALA A 305 1.99 -22.40 -2.42
N VAL A 306 3.23 -22.60 -1.95
CA VAL A 306 4.05 -23.80 -2.23
C VAL A 306 3.56 -25.02 -1.45
N ALA A 307 3.07 -24.85 -0.22
CA ALA A 307 2.58 -25.95 0.61
C ALA A 307 1.23 -26.52 0.13
N ALA A 308 0.46 -25.77 -0.66
CA ALA A 308 -0.89 -26.14 -1.07
C ALA A 308 -0.95 -27.34 -2.04
N ASN A 309 0.06 -27.53 -2.92
CA ASN A 309 0.07 -28.63 -3.88
C ASN A 309 1.49 -28.95 -4.38
N PRO A 310 1.86 -30.25 -4.50
CA PRO A 310 3.18 -30.66 -4.97
C PRO A 310 3.35 -30.62 -6.50
N ASP A 311 2.27 -30.45 -7.27
CA ASP A 311 2.35 -30.34 -8.74
C ASP A 311 3.05 -29.03 -9.17
N PRO A 312 4.12 -29.08 -9.97
CA PRO A 312 4.87 -27.88 -10.37
C PRO A 312 4.05 -26.85 -11.16
N GLY A 313 3.13 -27.30 -12.01
CA GLY A 313 2.31 -26.42 -12.84
C GLY A 313 1.29 -25.66 -12.00
N PHE A 314 0.59 -26.36 -11.10
CA PHE A 314 -0.35 -25.76 -10.17
C PHE A 314 0.37 -24.82 -9.18
N MET A 315 1.54 -25.22 -8.69
CA MET A 315 2.36 -24.38 -7.80
C MET A 315 2.71 -23.04 -8.45
N ALA A 316 3.18 -23.05 -9.71
CA ALA A 316 3.51 -21.83 -10.43
C ALA A 316 2.28 -20.92 -10.63
N ALA A 317 1.13 -21.51 -11.00
CA ALA A 317 -0.11 -20.77 -11.16
C ALA A 317 -0.59 -20.16 -9.83
N ASN A 318 -0.59 -20.93 -8.74
CA ASN A 318 -1.01 -20.47 -7.42
C ASN A 318 -0.08 -19.36 -6.91
N LEU A 319 1.23 -19.51 -7.10
CA LEU A 319 2.22 -18.51 -6.75
C LEU A 319 1.99 -17.21 -7.54
N ALA A 320 1.73 -17.31 -8.85
CA ALA A 320 1.43 -16.14 -9.68
C ALA A 320 0.17 -15.41 -9.22
N LEU A 321 -0.95 -16.11 -9.01
CA LEU A 321 -2.21 -15.52 -8.51
C LEU A 321 -2.03 -14.83 -7.16
N THR A 322 -1.26 -15.49 -6.30
CA THR A 322 -0.95 -14.99 -4.96
C THR A 322 -0.10 -13.72 -5.00
N PHE A 323 0.94 -13.67 -5.85
CA PHE A 323 1.74 -12.45 -6.05
C PHE A 323 0.97 -11.34 -6.73
N ILE A 324 0.06 -11.65 -7.65
CA ILE A 324 -0.84 -10.66 -8.26
C ILE A 324 -1.69 -9.99 -7.18
N SER A 325 -2.31 -10.79 -6.30
CA SER A 325 -3.11 -10.29 -5.17
C SER A 325 -2.27 -9.44 -4.21
N PHE A 326 -1.09 -9.94 -3.81
CA PHE A 326 -0.18 -9.23 -2.91
C PHE A 326 0.32 -7.91 -3.52
N ALA A 327 0.75 -7.93 -4.79
CA ALA A 327 1.21 -6.74 -5.50
C ALA A 327 0.10 -5.69 -5.65
N ALA A 328 -1.15 -6.11 -5.85
CA ALA A 328 -2.30 -5.19 -5.91
C ALA A 328 -2.53 -4.48 -4.57
N ILE A 329 -2.48 -5.20 -3.45
CA ILE A 329 -2.66 -4.61 -2.11
C ILE A 329 -1.50 -3.67 -1.76
N VAL A 330 -0.26 -4.11 -2.00
CA VAL A 330 0.94 -3.29 -1.73
C VAL A 330 0.97 -2.05 -2.62
N SER A 331 0.53 -2.16 -3.87
CA SER A 331 0.47 -1.03 -4.79
C SER A 331 -0.53 0.04 -4.34
N ILE A 332 -1.71 -0.33 -3.84
CA ILE A 332 -2.62 0.61 -3.16
C ILE A 332 -1.90 1.30 -2.00
N GLY A 333 -1.22 0.52 -1.14
CA GLY A 333 -0.50 1.04 0.02
C GLY A 333 0.55 2.09 -0.35
N ILE A 334 1.40 1.79 -1.34
CA ILE A 334 2.44 2.72 -1.84
C ILE A 334 1.79 3.96 -2.46
N GLY A 335 0.72 3.80 -3.24
CA GLY A 335 -0.06 4.91 -3.78
C GLY A 335 -0.62 5.85 -2.70
N ILE A 336 -1.19 5.29 -1.62
CA ILE A 336 -1.71 6.07 -0.48
C ILE A 336 -0.56 6.81 0.23
N VAL A 337 0.53 6.11 0.54
CA VAL A 337 1.66 6.71 1.25
C VAL A 337 2.25 7.87 0.45
N ASN A 338 2.46 7.70 -0.86
CA ASN A 338 3.00 8.77 -1.70
C ASN A 338 2.04 9.95 -1.88
N LEU A 339 0.73 9.78 -1.63
CA LEU A 339 -0.23 10.90 -1.59
C LEU A 339 -0.29 11.63 -0.24
N LEU A 340 0.40 11.14 0.81
CA LEU A 340 0.43 11.84 2.08
C LEU A 340 1.09 13.22 1.94
N PRO A 341 0.62 14.25 2.66
CA PRO A 341 1.14 15.61 2.59
C PRO A 341 2.48 15.75 3.35
N ILE A 342 3.45 14.92 3.00
CA ILE A 342 4.80 14.88 3.58
C ILE A 342 5.77 15.39 2.50
N PRO A 343 6.56 16.45 2.76
CA PRO A 343 7.40 17.11 1.76
C PRO A 343 8.31 16.20 0.91
N VAL A 344 8.83 15.11 1.48
CA VAL A 344 9.69 14.14 0.78
C VAL A 344 8.94 13.17 -0.15
N LEU A 345 7.60 13.20 -0.14
CA LEU A 345 6.72 12.37 -0.96
C LEU A 345 5.99 13.24 -2.00
N ASP A 346 5.43 12.61 -3.02
CA ASP A 346 4.67 13.28 -4.09
C ASP A 346 3.56 14.20 -3.55
N GLY A 347 2.82 13.75 -2.55
CA GLY A 347 1.77 14.51 -1.89
C GLY A 347 2.26 15.80 -1.23
N GLY A 348 3.52 15.84 -0.79
CA GLY A 348 4.18 17.05 -0.32
C GLY A 348 4.41 18.08 -1.43
N HIS A 349 4.87 17.62 -2.60
CA HIS A 349 4.99 18.48 -3.78
C HIS A 349 3.61 18.99 -4.24
N LEU A 350 2.58 18.12 -4.24
CA LEU A 350 1.20 18.53 -4.53
C LEU A 350 0.69 19.58 -3.55
N LEU A 351 1.02 19.45 -2.26
CA LEU A 351 0.69 20.46 -1.24
C LEU A 351 1.36 21.80 -1.55
N PHE A 352 2.65 21.80 -1.91
CA PHE A 352 3.36 23.03 -2.28
C PHE A 352 2.79 23.68 -3.54
N TYR A 353 2.41 22.89 -4.55
CA TYR A 353 1.75 23.40 -5.75
C TYR A 353 0.34 23.93 -5.46
N GLY A 354 -0.40 23.29 -4.55
CA GLY A 354 -1.69 23.78 -4.06
C GLY A 354 -1.55 25.13 -3.38
N TYR A 355 -0.55 25.29 -2.50
CA TYR A 355 -0.22 26.59 -1.91
C TYR A 355 0.14 27.62 -2.97
N GLU A 356 1.02 27.28 -3.93
CA GLU A 356 1.44 28.18 -5.00
C GLU A 356 0.25 28.65 -5.86
N ALA A 357 -0.70 27.76 -6.15
CA ALA A 357 -1.91 28.09 -6.91
C ALA A 357 -2.80 29.10 -6.18
N VAL A 358 -2.93 28.99 -4.84
CA VAL A 358 -3.73 29.90 -4.02
C VAL A 358 -2.99 31.22 -3.75
N ALA A 359 -1.73 31.13 -3.32
CA ALA A 359 -0.91 32.27 -2.94
C ALA A 359 -0.36 33.04 -4.14
N ARG A 360 -0.47 32.48 -5.36
CA ARG A 360 0.11 32.99 -6.62
C ARG A 360 1.61 33.29 -6.55
N ARG A 361 2.30 32.68 -5.58
CA ARG A 361 3.74 32.78 -5.37
C ARG A 361 4.28 31.45 -4.86
N PRO A 362 5.47 31.03 -5.29
CA PRO A 362 6.06 29.77 -4.83
C PRO A 362 6.35 29.84 -3.32
N VAL A 363 6.35 28.67 -2.68
CA VAL A 363 6.76 28.54 -1.28
C VAL A 363 8.21 29.04 -1.16
N PRO A 364 8.55 29.91 -0.19
CA PRO A 364 9.93 30.36 -0.02
C PRO A 364 10.89 29.19 0.18
N ALA A 365 12.08 29.24 -0.43
CA ALA A 365 13.05 28.14 -0.39
C ALA A 365 13.38 27.69 1.04
N ARG A 366 13.50 28.63 1.99
CA ARG A 366 13.69 28.33 3.42
C ARG A 366 12.58 27.47 4.02
N VAL A 367 11.33 27.74 3.63
CA VAL A 367 10.17 26.98 4.12
C VAL A 367 10.15 25.59 3.50
N GLN A 368 10.48 25.47 2.20
CA GLN A 368 10.61 24.18 1.54
C GLN A 368 11.72 23.33 2.18
N GLU A 369 12.90 23.91 2.39
CA GLU A 369 14.05 23.25 3.03
C GLU A 369 13.71 22.74 4.43
N VAL A 370 13.10 23.58 5.27
CA VAL A 370 12.62 23.16 6.60
C VAL A 370 11.58 22.05 6.46
N GLY A 371 10.65 22.19 5.51
CA GLY A 371 9.67 21.17 5.18
C GLY A 371 10.31 19.83 4.84
N TYR A 372 11.31 19.80 3.95
CA TYR A 372 12.05 18.58 3.59
C TYR A 372 12.80 17.98 4.77
N ARG A 373 13.48 18.80 5.58
CA ARG A 373 14.19 18.32 6.79
C ARG A 373 13.23 17.68 7.79
N VAL A 374 12.11 18.34 8.07
CA VAL A 374 11.07 17.81 8.96
C VAL A 374 10.44 16.56 8.35
N GLY A 375 10.10 16.58 7.05
CA GLY A 375 9.54 15.44 6.34
C GLY A 375 10.46 14.23 6.35
N LEU A 376 11.75 14.42 6.12
CA LEU A 376 12.77 13.37 6.17
C LEU A 376 12.94 12.84 7.60
N ALA A 377 12.97 13.71 8.60
CA ALA A 377 13.04 13.29 10.01
C ALA A 377 11.79 12.48 10.42
N LEU A 378 10.60 12.90 9.99
CA LEU A 378 9.35 12.17 10.22
C LEU A 378 9.35 10.81 9.52
N LEU A 379 9.76 10.75 8.25
CA LEU A 379 9.83 9.51 7.50
C LEU A 379 10.86 8.55 8.10
N ALA A 380 12.05 9.04 8.44
CA ALA A 380 13.08 8.25 9.12
C ALA A 380 12.59 7.76 10.49
N GLY A 381 11.93 8.63 11.27
CA GLY A 381 11.33 8.27 12.55
C GLY A 381 10.25 7.20 12.40
N LEU A 382 9.36 7.32 11.40
CA LEU A 382 8.34 6.32 11.10
C LEU A 382 8.97 4.99 10.66
N MET A 383 10.00 5.03 9.82
CA MET A 383 10.71 3.83 9.38
C MET A 383 11.43 3.13 10.53
N LEU A 384 12.08 3.88 11.42
CA LEU A 384 12.68 3.36 12.64
C LEU A 384 11.62 2.77 13.57
N PHE A 385 10.51 3.47 13.79
CA PHE A 385 9.39 2.98 14.60
C PHE A 385 8.77 1.70 14.01
N ALA A 386 8.49 1.67 12.71
CA ALA A 386 7.92 0.51 12.04
C ALA A 386 8.89 -0.68 12.05
N THR A 387 10.18 -0.44 11.80
CA THR A 387 11.22 -1.48 11.89
C THR A 387 11.36 -2.00 13.32
N TRP A 388 11.33 -1.11 14.31
CA TRP A 388 11.36 -1.49 15.72
C TRP A 388 10.12 -2.32 16.11
N ASN A 389 8.93 -1.91 15.68
CA ASN A 389 7.70 -2.64 15.85
C ASN A 389 7.78 -4.04 15.21
N ASP A 390 8.30 -4.15 13.99
CA ASP A 390 8.55 -5.42 13.31
C ASP A 390 9.53 -6.32 14.09
N LEU A 391 10.62 -5.75 14.62
CA LEU A 391 11.60 -6.49 15.43
C LEU A 391 11.00 -6.99 16.76
N GLN A 392 10.16 -6.20 17.42
CA GLN A 392 9.45 -6.63 18.63
C GLN A 392 8.51 -7.80 18.32
N LYS A 393 7.82 -7.78 17.18
CA LYS A 393 6.96 -8.88 16.72
C LYS A 393 7.74 -10.16 16.39
N LEU A 394 9.01 -10.03 15.97
CA LEU A 394 9.85 -11.15 15.56
C LEU A 394 10.36 -12.03 16.71
N SER A 395 10.11 -11.68 17.98
CA SER A 395 10.63 -12.44 19.12
C SER A 395 12.15 -12.70 19.08
N LEU A 396 12.92 -11.88 18.35
CA LEU A 396 14.38 -12.00 18.22
C LEU A 396 15.06 -11.94 19.60
N PHE A 397 14.43 -11.27 20.56
CA PHE A 397 14.87 -11.18 21.95
C PHE A 397 14.65 -12.46 22.77
N LYS A 398 13.86 -13.45 22.33
CA LYS A 398 13.89 -14.79 22.93
C LYS A 398 15.07 -15.64 22.45
N PHE A 399 15.66 -15.30 21.30
CA PHE A 399 16.82 -15.99 20.76
C PHE A 399 18.13 -15.48 21.38
N LEU A 400 18.21 -14.19 21.74
CA LEU A 400 19.35 -13.60 22.44
C LEU A 400 19.17 -13.54 23.97
N GLY A 401 17.93 -13.50 24.47
CA GLY A 401 17.58 -13.44 25.89
C GLY A 401 17.26 -14.80 26.50
N GLY A 402 18.03 -15.83 26.15
CA GLY A 402 18.11 -17.05 26.96
C GLY A 402 18.88 -16.77 28.25
N LEU A 403 18.43 -15.81 29.07
CA LEU A 403 18.81 -15.58 30.45
C LEU A 403 17.73 -14.69 31.11
N ALA A 404 17.13 -15.25 32.17
CA ALA A 404 16.05 -14.76 33.03
C ALA A 404 14.62 -14.92 32.51
#